data_AF-A0A2T4T9Y5-F1
#
_entry.id   AF-A0A2T4T9Y5-F1
#
_cell.length_a   1.000
_cell.length_b   1.000
_cell.length_c   1.000
_cell.angle_alpha   90.00
_cell.angle_beta   90.00
_cell.angle_gamma   90.00
#
_symmetry.space_group_name_H-M   'P 1'
#
loop_
_entity.id
_entity.type
_entity.pdbx_description
1 polymer ?
#
loop_
_entity_poly.entity_id
_entity_poly.type
_entity_poly.pdbx_seq_one_letter_code
_entity_poly.pdbx_strand_id
1 'polypeptide(L)'
;MKRIFLLKQHIGAPDTAAVAVGDEVKVGTLLAYPEKLGANIFSSVEGKVTEVSDSQIVVDGEEKEEDFVKIQAENPLDCVKAAGIVGMGGAGFPTNVKLNIDLKGGYLLVNAAECEPVLAHNMLQIMQQPEKTLRGADYCAKMVNASKVIIAIKAKHKEEIEKLKQFLPKFPSFSLHLLPDLYPMGEERAVVREALGKLLPPTALPSEADAVVINVETVLRVAEAIEDHRPVITKNLTVAGKLKGEKKVHVFMDVPIGTTVGELIEKAGGIDGDYGEIVMGGPFTGHAVSLDTPITKTSGGIIVTEPFEDLNGAKIGLLLCACGGNVERMEDLAKKYNAEVVSYQACKQAQDVKGTLKCENPGNCPGQAQKCLNFKKDGCEYILIGNCSDCTNTVMGSAPKLGLKVIHQTDNIFKTMGMEPMRYLTKSKKVEEEPEVSAEAQVQPETSTEAKDYEYLTVLSDGDIMISIESGSDIHISIE
;
A
#
# COMPACT_ATOMS: atom_id res chain seq x y z
N MET A 1 -12.13 12.63 23.86
CA MET A 1 -12.48 12.87 22.43
C MET A 1 -13.03 11.59 21.85
N LYS A 2 -14.07 11.70 21.02
CA LYS A 2 -14.75 10.50 20.48
C LYS A 2 -13.96 9.92 19.31
N ARG A 3 -13.68 8.62 19.37
CA ARG A 3 -13.03 7.86 18.31
C ARG A 3 -13.93 6.72 17.86
N ILE A 4 -14.11 6.61 16.54
CA ILE A 4 -15.01 5.63 15.92
C ILE A 4 -14.18 4.56 15.24
N PHE A 5 -14.40 3.32 15.62
CA PHE A 5 -13.76 2.15 15.03
C PHE A 5 -14.81 1.36 14.26
N LEU A 6 -14.74 1.40 12.93
CA LEU A 6 -15.62 0.60 12.08
C LEU A 6 -15.28 -0.89 12.26
N LEU A 7 -16.30 -1.74 12.35
CA LEU A 7 -16.12 -3.20 12.47
C LEU A 7 -15.78 -3.86 11.12
N LYS A 8 -15.90 -3.13 10.01
CA LYS A 8 -15.50 -3.57 8.67
C LYS A 8 -14.22 -2.84 8.24
N GLN A 9 -13.05 -3.44 8.46
CA GLN A 9 -11.74 -2.91 8.03
C GLN A 9 -10.94 -3.87 7.13
N HIS A 10 -11.64 -4.82 6.52
CA HIS A 10 -11.09 -5.85 5.64
C HIS A 10 -12.15 -6.42 4.70
N ILE A 11 -11.71 -7.28 3.78
CA ILE A 11 -12.59 -7.87 2.76
C ILE A 11 -13.68 -8.79 3.33
N GLY A 12 -13.41 -9.52 4.42
CA GLY A 12 -14.39 -10.41 5.06
C GLY A 12 -15.44 -9.67 5.88
N ALA A 13 -16.46 -10.36 6.42
CA ALA A 13 -17.60 -9.76 7.12
C ALA A 13 -17.19 -8.84 8.29
N PRO A 14 -18.06 -7.92 8.76
CA PRO A 14 -17.76 -7.12 9.96
C PRO A 14 -17.36 -7.98 11.16
N ASP A 15 -16.41 -7.48 11.96
CA ASP A 15 -15.91 -8.15 13.16
C ASP A 15 -16.90 -8.11 14.32
N THR A 16 -16.75 -9.05 15.24
CA THR A 16 -17.53 -9.13 16.48
C THR A 16 -16.83 -8.36 17.59
N ALA A 17 -17.57 -7.51 18.32
CA ALA A 17 -17.03 -6.76 19.43
C ALA A 17 -16.49 -7.68 20.55
N ALA A 18 -15.31 -7.33 21.08
CA ALA A 18 -14.67 -7.95 22.24
C ALA A 18 -14.86 -7.14 23.54
N VAL A 19 -15.53 -5.99 23.45
CA VAL A 19 -15.76 -5.05 24.54
C VAL A 19 -17.25 -4.71 24.66
N ALA A 20 -17.66 -4.22 25.83
CA ALA A 20 -19.00 -3.74 26.11
C ALA A 20 -18.99 -2.23 26.44
N VAL A 21 -20.16 -1.59 26.29
CA VAL A 21 -20.34 -0.20 26.74
C VAL A 21 -20.04 -0.10 28.23
N GLY A 22 -19.16 0.84 28.59
CA GLY A 22 -18.69 1.04 29.95
C GLY A 22 -17.28 0.54 30.23
N ASP A 23 -16.72 -0.32 29.37
CA ASP A 23 -15.36 -0.84 29.52
C ASP A 23 -14.32 0.28 29.37
N GLU A 24 -13.29 0.24 30.21
CA GLU A 24 -12.09 1.06 30.08
C GLU A 24 -11.09 0.34 29.16
N VAL A 25 -10.59 1.05 28.16
CA VAL A 25 -9.64 0.52 27.18
C VAL A 25 -8.37 1.36 27.17
N LYS A 26 -7.23 0.70 27.01
CA LYS A 26 -5.93 1.34 26.71
C LYS A 26 -5.65 1.32 25.21
N VAL A 27 -4.69 2.12 24.77
CA VAL A 27 -4.10 1.99 23.44
C VAL A 27 -3.60 0.54 23.25
N GLY A 28 -3.95 -0.10 22.14
CA GLY A 28 -3.65 -1.51 21.87
C GLY A 28 -4.62 -2.53 22.47
N THR A 29 -5.68 -2.10 23.17
CA THR A 29 -6.72 -3.03 23.66
C THR A 29 -7.51 -3.61 22.48
N LEU A 30 -7.75 -4.91 22.48
CA LEU A 30 -8.58 -5.58 21.47
C LEU A 30 -10.03 -5.09 21.58
N LEU A 31 -10.54 -4.46 20.53
CA LEU A 31 -11.91 -3.96 20.45
C LEU A 31 -12.84 -4.93 19.74
N ALA A 32 -12.35 -5.61 18.70
CA ALA A 32 -13.15 -6.56 17.93
C ALA A 32 -12.28 -7.64 17.27
N TYR A 33 -12.87 -8.78 16.99
CA TYR A 33 -12.21 -9.93 16.36
C TYR A 33 -13.08 -10.53 15.23
N PRO A 34 -12.45 -11.10 14.19
CA PRO A 34 -13.16 -11.77 13.11
C PRO A 34 -13.61 -13.17 13.54
N GLU A 35 -14.84 -13.55 13.22
CA GLU A 35 -15.28 -14.95 13.35
C GLU A 35 -14.75 -15.85 12.22
N LYS A 36 -14.45 -15.24 11.05
CA LYS A 36 -14.01 -15.93 9.82
C LYS A 36 -12.81 -15.21 9.22
N LEU A 37 -12.84 -14.99 7.90
CA LEU A 37 -11.83 -14.19 7.21
C LEU A 37 -11.90 -12.73 7.71
N GLY A 38 -10.83 -12.24 8.32
CA GLY A 38 -10.75 -10.88 8.83
C GLY A 38 -9.51 -10.66 9.68
N ALA A 39 -9.47 -9.57 10.44
CA ALA A 39 -8.31 -9.21 11.25
C ALA A 39 -8.65 -8.30 12.44
N ASN A 40 -8.25 -8.72 13.64
CA ASN A 40 -8.45 -8.04 14.93
C ASN A 40 -8.38 -6.51 14.87
N ILE A 41 -9.34 -5.81 15.46
CA ILE A 41 -9.38 -4.35 15.57
C ILE A 41 -9.00 -3.93 16.98
N PHE A 42 -8.12 -2.94 17.09
CA PHE A 42 -7.55 -2.46 18.35
C PHE A 42 -7.87 -0.99 18.58
N SER A 43 -7.94 -0.59 19.86
CA SER A 43 -8.09 0.80 20.23
C SER A 43 -6.80 1.57 19.95
N SER A 44 -6.91 2.69 19.26
CA SER A 44 -5.83 3.65 19.04
C SER A 44 -5.78 4.75 20.12
N VAL A 45 -6.73 4.73 21.07
CA VAL A 45 -6.86 5.70 22.16
C VAL A 45 -7.03 4.99 23.50
N GLU A 46 -6.74 5.69 24.60
CA GLU A 46 -7.10 5.27 25.95
C GLU A 46 -8.38 6.00 26.39
N GLY A 47 -9.35 5.29 26.94
CA GLY A 47 -10.58 5.87 27.46
C GLY A 47 -11.69 4.86 27.62
N LYS A 48 -12.94 5.33 27.54
CA LYS A 48 -14.11 4.52 27.87
C LYS A 48 -14.95 4.21 26.65
N VAL A 49 -15.37 2.95 26.50
CA VAL A 49 -16.32 2.54 25.46
C VAL A 49 -17.68 3.14 25.77
N THR A 50 -18.20 3.93 24.82
CA THR A 50 -19.48 4.65 24.95
C THR A 50 -20.58 4.10 24.05
N GLU A 51 -20.21 3.40 22.98
CA GLU A 51 -21.14 2.76 22.05
C GLU A 51 -20.54 1.47 21.49
N VAL A 52 -21.38 0.45 21.36
CA VAL A 52 -21.10 -0.77 20.60
C VAL A 52 -22.35 -1.07 19.77
N SER A 53 -22.19 -1.18 18.45
CA SER A 53 -23.25 -1.53 17.50
C SER A 53 -22.77 -2.56 16.49
N ASP A 54 -23.63 -2.98 15.57
CA ASP A 54 -23.30 -3.97 14.53
C ASP A 54 -22.28 -3.46 13.50
N SER A 55 -22.04 -2.14 13.45
CA SER A 55 -21.15 -1.52 12.45
C SER A 55 -19.93 -0.84 13.05
N GLN A 56 -19.96 -0.45 14.33
CA GLN A 56 -18.90 0.37 14.93
C GLN A 56 -18.81 0.24 16.45
N ILE A 57 -17.66 0.64 16.97
CA ILE A 57 -17.40 0.87 18.39
C ILE A 57 -16.96 2.32 18.58
N VAL A 58 -17.47 3.02 19.59
CA VAL A 58 -17.07 4.39 19.92
C VAL A 58 -16.39 4.43 21.28
N VAL A 59 -15.17 4.95 21.31
CA VAL A 59 -14.39 5.18 22.53
C VAL A 59 -14.31 6.68 22.78
N ASP A 60 -14.73 7.15 23.95
CA ASP A 60 -14.42 8.51 24.40
C ASP A 60 -13.12 8.47 25.19
N GLY A 61 -12.05 8.95 24.56
CA GLY A 61 -10.70 8.78 25.08
C GLY A 61 -9.74 9.83 24.54
N GLU A 62 -8.47 9.70 24.89
CA GLU A 62 -7.38 10.56 24.44
C GLU A 62 -6.27 9.76 23.77
N GLU A 63 -5.52 10.41 22.89
CA GLU A 63 -4.32 9.84 22.30
C GLU A 63 -3.22 9.84 23.37
N LYS A 64 -2.56 8.71 23.57
CA LYS A 64 -1.37 8.60 24.40
C LYS A 64 -0.24 8.00 23.57
N GLU A 65 0.90 8.67 23.57
CA GLU A 65 2.10 8.19 22.91
C GLU A 65 2.81 7.12 23.78
N GLU A 66 3.44 6.16 23.11
CA GLU A 66 4.45 5.22 23.65
C GLU A 66 4.04 4.10 24.64
N ASP A 67 2.82 4.09 25.18
CA ASP A 67 2.32 2.94 25.99
C ASP A 67 1.13 2.25 25.31
N PHE A 68 1.36 1.05 24.77
CA PHE A 68 0.30 0.23 24.17
C PHE A 68 0.34 -1.20 24.70
N VAL A 69 -0.84 -1.81 24.79
CA VAL A 69 -0.97 -3.23 25.12
C VAL A 69 -0.34 -4.06 24.00
N LYS A 70 0.71 -4.80 24.34
CA LYS A 70 1.43 -5.69 23.42
C LYS A 70 0.59 -6.91 23.07
N ILE A 71 0.67 -7.33 21.80
CA ILE A 71 0.07 -8.59 21.35
C ILE A 71 0.73 -9.77 22.06
N GLN A 72 -0.03 -10.84 22.26
CA GLN A 72 0.44 -12.07 22.91
C GLN A 72 0.62 -13.15 21.84
N ALA A 73 1.80 -13.20 21.24
CA ALA A 73 2.20 -14.18 20.22
C ALA A 73 3.73 -14.22 20.11
N GLU A 74 4.27 -15.39 19.77
CA GLU A 74 5.73 -15.62 19.70
C GLU A 74 6.20 -15.97 18.29
N ASN A 75 5.51 -16.87 17.59
CA ASN A 75 5.92 -17.21 16.23
C ASN A 75 5.49 -16.10 15.25
N PRO A 76 6.29 -15.83 14.20
CA PRO A 76 6.06 -14.68 13.33
C PRO A 76 4.66 -14.62 12.70
N LEU A 77 4.12 -15.75 12.22
CA LEU A 77 2.82 -15.78 11.57
C LEU A 77 1.68 -15.49 12.55
N ASP A 78 1.77 -16.00 13.77
CA ASP A 78 0.81 -15.69 14.84
C ASP A 78 0.95 -14.24 15.31
N CYS A 79 2.14 -13.64 15.31
CA CYS A 79 2.30 -12.21 15.56
C CYS A 79 1.54 -11.37 14.51
N VAL A 80 1.67 -11.70 13.22
CA VAL A 80 0.94 -11.03 12.13
C VAL A 80 -0.58 -11.16 12.31
N LYS A 81 -1.05 -12.34 12.69
CA LYS A 81 -2.48 -12.60 12.96
C LYS A 81 -2.95 -11.83 14.18
N ALA A 82 -2.23 -11.93 15.29
CA ALA A 82 -2.57 -11.30 16.56
C ALA A 82 -2.62 -9.79 16.43
N ALA A 83 -1.66 -9.17 15.73
CA ALA A 83 -1.63 -7.73 15.47
C ALA A 83 -2.75 -7.22 14.56
N GLY A 84 -3.51 -8.10 13.91
CA GLY A 84 -4.62 -7.71 13.05
C GLY A 84 -4.15 -7.03 11.76
N ILE A 85 -3.02 -7.46 11.18
CA ILE A 85 -2.48 -6.89 9.95
C ILE A 85 -3.32 -7.27 8.75
N VAL A 86 -3.68 -6.27 7.94
CA VAL A 86 -4.32 -6.43 6.64
C VAL A 86 -3.44 -5.83 5.55
N GLY A 87 -3.66 -6.21 4.29
CA GLY A 87 -3.00 -5.60 3.15
C GLY A 87 -3.38 -4.12 3.02
N MET A 88 -2.42 -3.23 3.31
CA MET A 88 -2.60 -1.77 3.38
C MET A 88 -2.54 -1.08 2.01
N GLY A 89 -2.40 -1.83 0.92
CA GLY A 89 -2.43 -1.32 -0.45
C GLY A 89 -3.84 -1.19 -1.06
N GLY A 90 -4.90 -1.42 -0.28
CA GLY A 90 -6.28 -1.34 -0.79
C GLY A 90 -7.26 -2.21 -0.01
N ALA A 91 -7.69 -3.33 -0.62
CA ALA A 91 -8.85 -4.13 -0.20
C ALA A 91 -8.82 -4.75 1.22
N GLY A 92 -7.73 -4.61 1.98
CA GLY A 92 -7.65 -5.10 3.35
C GLY A 92 -7.74 -6.62 3.47
N PHE A 93 -7.06 -7.37 2.59
CA PHE A 93 -7.00 -8.83 2.72
C PHE A 93 -6.12 -9.20 3.95
N PRO A 94 -6.55 -10.10 4.85
CA PRO A 94 -5.77 -10.46 6.04
C PRO A 94 -4.37 -10.99 5.68
N THR A 95 -3.34 -10.32 6.21
CA THR A 95 -1.95 -10.59 5.81
C THR A 95 -1.48 -11.96 6.28
N ASN A 96 -1.92 -12.41 7.46
CA ASN A 96 -1.61 -13.76 7.95
C ASN A 96 -2.14 -14.85 7.02
N VAL A 97 -3.31 -14.67 6.40
CA VAL A 97 -3.86 -15.63 5.43
C VAL A 97 -3.01 -15.62 4.16
N LYS A 98 -2.56 -14.44 3.72
CA LYS A 98 -1.70 -14.30 2.53
C LYS A 98 -0.31 -14.91 2.74
N LEU A 99 0.21 -14.87 3.97
CA LEU A 99 1.52 -15.41 4.35
C LEU A 99 1.48 -16.87 4.82
N ASN A 100 0.30 -17.50 4.91
CA ASN A 100 0.14 -18.90 5.30
C ASN A 100 0.16 -19.84 4.07
N ILE A 101 1.17 -19.70 3.23
CA ILE A 101 1.40 -20.56 2.06
C ILE A 101 2.89 -20.87 1.93
N ASP A 102 3.24 -21.99 1.29
CA ASP A 102 4.63 -22.36 1.00
C ASP A 102 4.91 -22.18 -0.50
N LEU A 103 5.81 -21.25 -0.83
CA LEU A 103 6.24 -20.96 -2.20
C LEU A 103 7.35 -21.89 -2.71
N LYS A 104 7.86 -22.82 -1.88
CA LYS A 104 8.88 -23.82 -2.26
C LYS A 104 10.10 -23.20 -2.96
N GLY A 105 10.58 -22.07 -2.45
CA GLY A 105 11.69 -21.32 -3.03
C GLY A 105 11.31 -20.28 -4.08
N GLY A 106 10.04 -19.88 -4.13
CA GLY A 106 9.54 -18.82 -5.01
C GLY A 106 9.92 -17.40 -4.59
N TYR A 107 9.03 -16.44 -4.83
CA TYR A 107 9.31 -15.01 -4.76
C TYR A 107 8.39 -14.27 -3.79
N LEU A 108 8.96 -13.43 -2.93
CA LEU A 108 8.21 -12.35 -2.29
C LEU A 108 8.36 -11.08 -3.14
N LEU A 109 7.25 -10.51 -3.60
CA LEU A 109 7.23 -9.25 -4.33
C LEU A 109 6.74 -8.14 -3.41
N VAL A 110 7.64 -7.25 -2.98
CA VAL A 110 7.28 -6.05 -2.20
C VAL A 110 6.82 -4.97 -3.17
N ASN A 111 5.54 -4.67 -3.14
CA ASN A 111 4.92 -3.65 -3.97
C ASN A 111 5.10 -2.26 -3.34
N ALA A 112 6.09 -1.54 -3.85
CA ALA A 112 6.42 -0.15 -3.53
C ALA A 112 6.03 0.80 -4.68
N ALA A 113 5.07 0.42 -5.53
CA ALA A 113 4.75 1.17 -6.74
C ALA A 113 4.01 2.50 -6.49
N GLU A 114 3.42 2.68 -5.29
CA GLU A 114 2.55 3.80 -4.88
C GLU A 114 1.76 4.38 -6.08
N CYS A 115 0.84 3.55 -6.59
CA CYS A 115 0.35 3.76 -7.94
C CYS A 115 -0.66 4.89 -8.09
N GLU A 116 -1.43 5.16 -7.04
CA GLU A 116 -2.35 6.28 -6.99
C GLU A 116 -1.57 7.60 -7.03
N PRO A 117 -1.75 8.44 -8.08
CA PRO A 117 -1.11 9.75 -8.12
C PRO A 117 -1.49 10.58 -6.88
N VAL A 118 -0.66 11.57 -6.54
CA VAL A 118 -0.79 12.43 -5.35
C VAL A 118 -0.40 11.74 -4.03
N LEU A 119 -0.65 10.44 -3.87
CA LEU A 119 -0.23 9.71 -2.66
C LEU A 119 1.29 9.56 -2.60
N ALA A 120 1.86 9.73 -1.41
CA ALA A 120 3.32 9.74 -1.19
C ALA A 120 3.74 9.13 0.17
N HIS A 121 2.81 8.49 0.89
CA HIS A 121 3.05 8.01 2.25
C HIS A 121 3.94 6.76 2.28
N ASN A 122 3.83 5.88 1.28
CA ASN A 122 4.72 4.72 1.17
C ASN A 122 6.15 5.18 0.84
N MET A 123 6.30 6.20 0.00
CA MET A 123 7.62 6.76 -0.31
C MET A 123 8.28 7.39 0.91
N LEU A 124 7.55 8.22 1.67
CA LEU A 124 8.07 8.80 2.90
C LEU A 124 8.44 7.72 3.93
N GLN A 125 7.62 6.66 4.04
CA GLN A 125 7.93 5.52 4.89
C GLN A 125 9.26 4.85 4.52
N ILE A 126 9.50 4.59 3.23
CA ILE A 126 10.76 4.01 2.75
C ILE A 126 11.94 4.90 3.14
N MET A 127 11.79 6.22 3.02
CA MET A 127 12.85 7.17 3.38
C MET A 127 13.16 7.19 4.87
N GLN A 128 12.13 7.10 5.72
CA GLN A 128 12.27 7.18 7.18
C GLN A 128 12.68 5.84 7.82
N GLN A 129 12.14 4.72 7.33
CA GLN A 129 12.30 3.39 7.93
C GLN A 129 12.73 2.31 6.92
N PRO A 130 13.80 2.52 6.12
CA PRO A 130 14.19 1.58 5.08
C PRO A 130 14.60 0.23 5.67
N GLU A 131 15.46 0.22 6.70
CA GLU A 131 15.99 -1.03 7.26
C GLU A 131 14.89 -1.89 7.91
N LYS A 132 13.98 -1.27 8.67
CA LYS A 132 12.85 -1.98 9.28
C LYS A 132 11.87 -2.50 8.23
N THR A 133 11.65 -1.74 7.16
CA THR A 133 10.85 -2.19 6.00
C THR A 133 11.48 -3.45 5.37
N LEU A 134 12.80 -3.47 5.17
CA LEU A 134 13.50 -4.64 4.62
C LEU A 134 13.48 -5.85 5.55
N ARG A 135 13.64 -5.68 6.87
CA ARG A 135 13.47 -6.77 7.84
C ARG A 135 12.05 -7.34 7.82
N GLY A 136 11.04 -6.47 7.73
CA GLY A 136 9.65 -6.89 7.57
C GLY A 136 9.41 -7.77 6.35
N ALA A 137 10.02 -7.39 5.23
CA ALA A 137 9.98 -8.19 4.01
C ALA A 137 10.74 -9.52 4.17
N ASP A 138 11.86 -9.53 4.88
CA ASP A 138 12.64 -10.76 5.16
C ASP A 138 11.84 -11.74 6.03
N TYR A 139 11.16 -11.26 7.07
CA TYR A 139 10.24 -12.09 7.86
C TYR A 139 9.12 -12.67 6.99
N CYS A 140 8.51 -11.85 6.12
CA CYS A 140 7.49 -12.33 5.19
C CYS A 140 8.04 -13.42 4.26
N ALA A 141 9.24 -13.24 3.71
CA ALA A 141 9.88 -14.18 2.81
C ALA A 141 10.15 -15.53 3.50
N LYS A 142 10.61 -15.50 4.75
CA LYS A 142 10.81 -16.70 5.57
C LYS A 142 9.50 -17.43 5.87
N MET A 143 8.42 -16.72 6.22
CA MET A 143 7.11 -17.34 6.47
C MET A 143 6.58 -18.11 5.25
N VAL A 144 6.80 -17.57 4.04
CA VAL A 144 6.31 -18.18 2.80
C VAL A 144 7.34 -19.04 2.09
N ASN A 145 8.52 -19.27 2.69
CA ASN A 145 9.63 -20.01 2.09
C ASN A 145 10.01 -19.49 0.68
N ALA A 146 10.09 -18.17 0.52
CA ALA A 146 10.60 -17.52 -0.69
C ALA A 146 12.13 -17.49 -0.68
N SER A 147 12.77 -17.84 -1.81
CA SER A 147 14.23 -17.74 -1.96
C SER A 147 14.69 -16.37 -2.43
N LYS A 148 13.79 -15.57 -3.01
CA LYS A 148 14.09 -14.24 -3.54
C LYS A 148 13.05 -13.22 -3.08
N VAL A 149 13.51 -12.00 -2.80
CA VAL A 149 12.67 -10.85 -2.52
C VAL A 149 12.91 -9.77 -3.58
N ILE A 150 11.85 -9.32 -4.24
CA ILE A 150 11.94 -8.28 -5.27
C ILE A 150 11.12 -7.07 -4.80
N ILE A 151 11.76 -5.92 -4.67
CA ILE A 151 11.07 -4.66 -4.38
C ILE A 151 10.73 -3.99 -5.71
N ALA A 152 9.44 -4.02 -6.06
CA ALA A 152 8.93 -3.41 -7.27
C ALA A 152 8.57 -1.95 -7.02
N ILE A 153 9.35 -1.03 -7.57
CA ILE A 153 9.25 0.42 -7.34
C ILE A 153 9.33 1.16 -8.67
N LYS A 154 8.59 2.28 -8.85
CA LYS A 154 8.65 3.01 -10.12
C LYS A 154 9.99 3.74 -10.28
N ALA A 155 10.54 3.73 -11.48
CA ALA A 155 11.83 4.35 -11.80
C ALA A 155 11.94 5.86 -11.50
N LYS A 156 10.81 6.55 -11.34
CA LYS A 156 10.79 7.97 -10.96
C LYS A 156 11.21 8.23 -9.50
N HIS A 157 11.08 7.23 -8.63
CA HIS A 157 11.35 7.32 -7.18
C HIS A 157 12.84 7.15 -6.89
N LYS A 158 13.66 8.03 -7.50
CA LYS A 158 15.12 7.90 -7.49
C LYS A 158 15.69 8.00 -6.07
N GLU A 159 15.15 8.88 -5.24
CA GLU A 159 15.65 9.09 -3.87
C GLU A 159 15.40 7.83 -3.02
N GLU A 160 14.22 7.24 -3.15
CA GLU A 160 13.80 6.04 -2.44
C GLU A 160 14.57 4.81 -2.94
N ILE A 161 14.81 4.71 -4.25
CA ILE A 161 15.67 3.67 -4.86
C ILE A 161 17.09 3.74 -4.27
N GLU A 162 17.71 4.92 -4.28
CA GLU A 162 19.06 5.10 -3.72
C GLU A 162 19.08 4.81 -2.21
N LYS A 163 18.03 5.20 -1.49
CA LYS A 163 17.91 4.90 -0.06
C LYS A 163 17.85 3.40 0.18
N LEU A 164 17.03 2.65 -0.57
CA LEU A 164 16.92 1.20 -0.43
C LEU A 164 18.27 0.52 -0.74
N LYS A 165 18.95 0.93 -1.82
CA LYS A 165 20.26 0.38 -2.22
C LYS A 165 21.30 0.44 -1.10
N GLN A 166 21.29 1.48 -0.26
CA GLN A 166 22.22 1.59 0.87
C GLN A 166 22.07 0.44 1.89
N PHE A 167 20.89 -0.17 1.99
CA PHE A 167 20.61 -1.24 2.94
C PHE A 167 20.56 -2.64 2.31
N LEU A 168 20.37 -2.75 0.99
CA LEU A 168 20.32 -4.04 0.29
C LEU A 168 21.51 -4.97 0.53
N PRO A 169 22.77 -4.51 0.71
CA PRO A 169 23.89 -5.41 1.02
C PRO A 169 23.70 -6.25 2.30
N LYS A 170 22.84 -5.82 3.23
CA LYS A 170 22.47 -6.60 4.43
C LYS A 170 21.49 -7.74 4.14
N PHE A 171 20.89 -7.77 2.94
CA PHE A 171 19.82 -8.67 2.54
C PHE A 171 20.14 -9.30 1.17
N PRO A 172 21.02 -10.32 1.11
CA PRO A 172 21.57 -10.84 -0.15
C PRO A 172 20.55 -11.51 -1.07
N SER A 173 19.37 -11.90 -0.57
CA SER A 173 18.27 -12.44 -1.38
C SER A 173 17.38 -11.36 -2.03
N PHE A 174 17.68 -10.08 -1.80
CA PHE A 174 16.85 -8.95 -2.23
C PHE A 174 17.38 -8.30 -3.51
N SER A 175 16.46 -7.88 -4.37
CA SER A 175 16.75 -7.04 -5.53
C SER A 175 15.67 -5.97 -5.72
N LEU A 176 15.98 -4.96 -6.55
CA LEU A 176 15.01 -3.99 -7.03
C LEU A 176 14.53 -4.38 -8.43
N HIS A 177 13.28 -4.04 -8.74
CA HIS A 177 12.74 -4.11 -10.09
C HIS A 177 12.04 -2.80 -10.42
N LEU A 178 12.46 -2.14 -11.51
CA LEU A 178 12.03 -0.79 -11.83
C LEU A 178 10.78 -0.78 -12.71
N LEU A 179 9.67 -0.33 -12.15
CA LEU A 179 8.39 -0.24 -12.85
C LEU A 179 8.29 1.07 -13.68
N PRO A 180 7.57 1.05 -14.82
CA PRO A 180 7.28 2.26 -15.56
C PRO A 180 6.35 3.19 -14.76
N ASP A 181 6.48 4.51 -14.99
CA ASP A 181 5.62 5.52 -14.36
C ASP A 181 4.24 5.57 -15.03
N LEU A 182 3.48 4.49 -14.85
CA LEU A 182 2.18 4.27 -15.43
C LEU A 182 1.21 3.70 -14.40
N TYR A 183 -0.05 4.05 -14.52
CA TYR A 183 -1.13 3.38 -13.81
C TYR A 183 -1.68 2.24 -14.67
N PRO A 184 -1.87 1.00 -14.16
CA PRO A 184 -1.83 0.58 -12.76
C PRO A 184 -0.66 -0.39 -12.48
N MET A 185 0.60 0.05 -12.56
CA MET A 185 1.76 -0.86 -12.39
C MET A 185 1.88 -1.48 -10.98
N GLY A 186 1.09 -1.01 -10.02
CA GLY A 186 0.99 -1.55 -8.67
C GLY A 186 -0.16 -2.54 -8.50
N GLU A 187 -0.93 -2.84 -9.55
CA GLU A 187 -1.87 -3.96 -9.52
C GLU A 187 -1.09 -5.28 -9.43
N GLU A 188 -1.55 -6.23 -8.62
CA GLU A 188 -0.73 -7.39 -8.24
C GLU A 188 -0.32 -8.27 -9.42
N ARG A 189 -1.18 -8.45 -10.43
CA ARG A 189 -0.87 -9.21 -11.64
C ARG A 189 0.03 -8.42 -12.59
N ALA A 190 -0.06 -7.09 -12.62
CA ALA A 190 0.94 -6.26 -13.29
C ALA A 190 2.31 -6.42 -12.65
N VAL A 191 2.42 -6.34 -11.32
CA VAL A 191 3.69 -6.51 -10.60
C VAL A 191 4.30 -7.89 -10.88
N VAL A 192 3.51 -8.96 -10.82
CA VAL A 192 3.98 -10.32 -11.17
C VAL A 192 4.45 -10.40 -12.62
N ARG A 193 3.72 -9.79 -13.56
CA ARG A 193 4.10 -9.78 -14.99
C ARG A 193 5.42 -9.05 -15.20
N GLU A 194 5.59 -7.85 -14.64
CA GLU A 194 6.80 -7.05 -14.83
C GLU A 194 8.00 -7.73 -14.17
N ALA A 195 7.86 -8.17 -12.90
CA ALA A 195 8.98 -8.75 -12.16
C ALA A 195 9.37 -10.17 -12.60
N LEU A 196 8.40 -11.01 -13.00
CA LEU A 196 8.62 -12.44 -13.27
C LEU A 196 8.33 -12.85 -14.72
N GLY A 197 7.87 -11.94 -15.57
CA GLY A 197 7.49 -12.25 -16.96
C GLY A 197 6.23 -13.13 -17.09
N LYS A 198 5.50 -13.38 -16.00
CA LYS A 198 4.31 -14.26 -15.96
C LYS A 198 3.02 -13.44 -15.91
N LEU A 199 2.24 -13.42 -17.00
CA LEU A 199 0.89 -12.85 -16.99
C LEU A 199 -0.12 -13.89 -16.49
N LEU A 200 -0.62 -13.70 -15.27
CA LEU A 200 -1.67 -14.54 -14.69
C LEU A 200 -3.05 -14.22 -15.29
N PRO A 201 -3.96 -15.20 -15.44
CA PRO A 201 -5.35 -14.93 -15.82
C PRO A 201 -6.13 -14.19 -14.71
N PRO A 202 -7.27 -13.54 -15.02
CA PRO A 202 -8.06 -12.77 -14.05
C PRO A 202 -8.51 -13.47 -12.78
N THR A 203 -8.63 -14.79 -12.80
CA THR A 203 -9.06 -15.60 -11.66
C THR A 203 -7.90 -16.12 -10.81
N ALA A 204 -6.67 -16.00 -11.31
CA ALA A 204 -5.50 -16.59 -10.66
C ALA A 204 -4.93 -15.70 -9.56
N LEU A 205 -4.38 -16.34 -8.55
CA LEU A 205 -3.65 -15.68 -7.47
C LEU A 205 -2.15 -15.62 -7.77
N PRO A 206 -1.40 -14.63 -7.21
CA PRO A 206 0.05 -14.57 -7.36
C PRO A 206 0.79 -15.87 -7.01
N SER A 207 0.25 -16.69 -6.10
CA SER A 207 0.84 -17.97 -5.70
C SER A 207 0.96 -18.97 -6.86
N GLU A 208 0.12 -18.85 -7.90
CA GLU A 208 0.23 -19.66 -9.13
C GLU A 208 1.44 -19.26 -10.00
N ALA A 209 2.03 -18.09 -9.75
CA ALA A 209 3.30 -17.67 -10.32
C ALA A 209 4.49 -17.97 -9.39
N ASP A 210 4.28 -18.74 -8.32
CA ASP A 210 5.23 -18.97 -7.22
C ASP A 210 5.58 -17.67 -6.49
N ALA A 211 4.59 -16.78 -6.33
CA ALA A 211 4.82 -15.45 -5.77
C ALA A 211 3.79 -15.03 -4.69
N VAL A 212 4.23 -14.21 -3.74
CA VAL A 212 3.34 -13.43 -2.87
C VAL A 212 3.63 -11.95 -3.08
N VAL A 213 2.60 -11.16 -3.41
CA VAL A 213 2.71 -9.69 -3.53
C VAL A 213 2.27 -9.04 -2.23
N ILE A 214 3.09 -8.19 -1.61
CA ILE A 214 2.76 -7.51 -0.35
C ILE A 214 3.08 -6.02 -0.45
N ASN A 215 2.20 -5.15 0.03
CA ASN A 215 2.44 -3.71 0.01
C ASN A 215 3.55 -3.32 0.99
N VAL A 216 4.33 -2.29 0.66
CA VAL A 216 5.50 -1.86 1.44
C VAL A 216 5.17 -1.36 2.86
N GLU A 217 4.02 -0.75 3.09
CA GLU A 217 3.58 -0.42 4.45
C GLU A 217 3.18 -1.67 5.24
N THR A 218 2.60 -2.66 4.55
CA THR A 218 2.24 -3.92 5.20
C THR A 218 3.47 -4.65 5.73
N VAL A 219 4.59 -4.68 4.99
CA VAL A 219 5.82 -5.32 5.49
C VAL A 219 6.42 -4.58 6.68
N LEU A 220 6.37 -3.24 6.71
CA LEU A 220 6.81 -2.48 7.88
C LEU A 220 6.00 -2.88 9.13
N ARG A 221 4.68 -2.97 8.98
CA ARG A 221 3.77 -3.37 10.06
C ARG A 221 4.00 -4.82 10.52
N VAL A 222 4.46 -5.69 9.62
CA VAL A 222 4.90 -7.06 9.98
C VAL A 222 6.14 -7.00 10.87
N ALA A 223 7.14 -6.16 10.55
CA ALA A 223 8.30 -5.98 11.42
C ALA A 223 7.90 -5.46 12.81
N GLU A 224 7.01 -4.45 12.88
CA GLU A 224 6.51 -3.92 14.15
C GLU A 224 5.77 -4.97 15.00
N ALA A 225 4.96 -5.82 14.37
CA ALA A 225 4.25 -6.88 15.08
C ALA A 225 5.21 -7.94 15.64
N ILE A 226 6.32 -8.23 14.96
CA ILE A 226 7.29 -9.25 15.37
C ILE A 226 8.30 -8.69 16.38
N GLU A 227 8.86 -7.52 16.11
CA GLU A 227 9.95 -6.94 16.90
C GLU A 227 9.42 -6.23 18.15
N ASP A 228 8.29 -5.52 18.01
CA ASP A 228 7.76 -4.64 19.06
C ASP A 228 6.52 -5.22 19.75
N HIS A 229 6.00 -6.36 19.25
CA HIS A 229 4.70 -6.92 19.61
C HIS A 229 3.57 -5.89 19.46
N ARG A 230 3.68 -5.06 18.42
CA ARG A 230 2.78 -3.93 18.20
C ARG A 230 1.51 -4.32 17.44
N PRO A 231 0.31 -4.08 18.01
CA PRO A 231 -0.93 -4.21 17.24
C PRO A 231 -1.07 -3.09 16.21
N VAL A 232 -1.83 -3.33 15.14
CA VAL A 232 -2.13 -2.28 14.15
C VAL A 232 -3.16 -1.31 14.73
N ILE A 233 -2.65 -0.19 15.23
CA ILE A 233 -3.44 0.92 15.78
C ILE A 233 -3.25 2.24 15.02
N THR A 234 -2.31 2.27 14.07
CA THR A 234 -2.00 3.45 13.25
C THR A 234 -2.00 3.14 11.76
N LYS A 235 -2.13 4.18 10.93
CA LYS A 235 -2.10 4.13 9.47
C LYS A 235 -1.32 5.32 8.90
N ASN A 236 -0.48 5.08 7.89
CA ASN A 236 0.16 6.16 7.13
C ASN A 236 -0.78 6.60 6.00
N LEU A 237 -0.91 7.91 5.77
CA LEU A 237 -1.76 8.42 4.69
C LEU A 237 -1.33 9.80 4.19
N THR A 238 -1.79 10.13 3.00
CA THR A 238 -1.56 11.45 2.38
C THR A 238 -2.85 12.27 2.38
N VAL A 239 -2.80 13.51 2.87
CA VAL A 239 -3.88 14.51 2.75
C VAL A 239 -3.47 15.52 1.69
N ALA A 240 -4.32 15.77 0.71
CA ALA A 240 -3.99 16.65 -0.40
C ALA A 240 -5.19 17.39 -0.96
N GLY A 241 -4.94 18.29 -1.91
CA GLY A 241 -5.96 18.96 -2.69
C GLY A 241 -6.17 20.42 -2.32
N LYS A 242 -7.43 20.84 -2.27
CA LYS A 242 -7.86 22.22 -2.00
C LYS A 242 -7.79 22.53 -0.51
N LEU A 243 -6.57 22.77 -0.04
CA LEU A 243 -6.24 23.04 1.37
C LEU A 243 -5.72 24.47 1.51
N LYS A 244 -5.88 25.07 2.69
CA LYS A 244 -5.30 26.37 3.00
C LYS A 244 -3.77 26.26 3.09
N GLY A 245 -3.10 27.36 2.73
CA GLY A 245 -1.65 27.45 2.72
C GLY A 245 -1.03 27.03 1.39
N GLU A 246 0.29 27.14 1.29
CA GLU A 246 1.02 26.93 0.03
C GLU A 246 1.15 25.44 -0.33
N LYS A 247 1.20 24.56 0.68
CA LYS A 247 1.38 23.12 0.48
C LYS A 247 0.06 22.43 0.20
N LYS A 248 -0.08 21.88 -1.00
CA LYS A 248 -1.24 21.07 -1.43
C LYS A 248 -1.15 19.58 -1.07
N VAL A 249 -0.03 19.12 -0.51
CA VAL A 249 0.20 17.72 -0.13
C VAL A 249 0.86 17.68 1.23
N HIS A 250 0.27 16.91 2.14
CA HIS A 250 0.75 16.65 3.50
C HIS A 250 0.75 15.14 3.72
N VAL A 251 1.88 14.61 4.18
CA VAL A 251 1.99 13.18 4.50
C VAL A 251 2.02 13.05 6.01
N PHE A 252 1.10 12.23 6.54
CA PHE A 252 1.03 11.93 7.97
C PHE A 252 1.42 10.47 8.20
N MET A 253 2.40 10.30 9.07
CA MET A 253 2.88 8.98 9.50
C MET A 253 2.18 8.62 10.80
N ASP A 254 1.88 7.33 10.94
CA ASP A 254 1.32 6.73 12.15
C ASP A 254 0.08 7.44 12.71
N VAL A 255 -0.86 7.79 11.83
CA VAL A 255 -2.13 8.39 12.25
C VAL A 255 -2.96 7.37 13.01
N PRO A 256 -3.47 7.69 14.22
CA PRO A 256 -4.35 6.81 14.97
C PRO A 256 -5.58 6.38 14.15
N ILE A 257 -5.85 5.07 14.10
CA ILE A 257 -7.06 4.56 13.44
C ILE A 257 -8.29 5.12 14.15
N GLY A 258 -9.32 5.51 13.39
CA GLY A 258 -10.51 6.17 13.93
C GLY A 258 -10.42 7.69 14.06
N THR A 259 -9.26 8.30 13.76
CA THR A 259 -9.19 9.75 13.50
C THR A 259 -10.10 10.09 12.32
N THR A 260 -10.85 11.19 12.41
CA THR A 260 -11.78 11.58 11.35
C THR A 260 -11.07 12.25 10.17
N VAL A 261 -11.69 12.18 9.00
CA VAL A 261 -11.24 12.90 7.79
C VAL A 261 -11.11 14.40 8.06
N GLY A 262 -12.06 14.99 8.77
CA GLY A 262 -12.06 16.40 9.12
C GLY A 262 -10.88 16.80 10.00
N GLU A 263 -10.56 16.01 11.04
CA GLU A 263 -9.38 16.25 11.88
C GLU A 263 -8.08 16.29 11.05
N LEU A 264 -7.93 15.38 10.08
CA LEU A 264 -6.74 15.33 9.24
C LEU A 264 -6.66 16.48 8.24
N ILE A 265 -7.80 16.90 7.69
CA ILE A 265 -7.88 18.09 6.84
C ILE A 265 -7.52 19.34 7.64
N GLU A 266 -8.03 19.49 8.86
CA GLU A 266 -7.68 20.61 9.74
C GLU A 266 -6.19 20.59 10.12
N LYS A 267 -5.61 19.42 10.43
CA LYS A 267 -4.15 19.27 10.64
C LYS A 267 -3.34 19.65 9.39
N ALA A 268 -3.91 19.49 8.19
CA ALA A 268 -3.30 19.89 6.92
C ALA A 268 -3.55 21.37 6.55
N GLY A 269 -4.18 22.15 7.43
CA GLY A 269 -4.45 23.58 7.25
C GLY A 269 -5.93 23.94 7.08
N GLY A 270 -6.82 22.95 6.92
CA GLY A 270 -8.25 23.13 6.65
C GLY A 270 -8.54 23.33 5.15
N ILE A 271 -9.83 23.26 4.78
CA ILE A 271 -10.27 23.42 3.38
C ILE A 271 -10.17 24.89 2.95
N ASP A 272 -9.65 25.14 1.75
CA ASP A 272 -9.62 26.49 1.14
C ASP A 272 -10.90 26.79 0.36
N GLY A 273 -11.82 27.54 0.98
CA GLY A 273 -13.08 27.97 0.36
C GLY A 273 -14.03 26.82 0.00
N ASP A 274 -14.81 27.01 -1.08
CA ASP A 274 -15.74 26.00 -1.56
C ASP A 274 -15.01 24.82 -2.19
N TYR A 275 -15.48 23.59 -1.91
CA TYR A 275 -14.94 22.36 -2.45
C TYR A 275 -16.00 21.53 -3.19
N GLY A 276 -15.57 20.61 -4.04
CA GLY A 276 -16.46 19.72 -4.80
C GLY A 276 -16.80 18.46 -4.02
N GLU A 277 -15.78 17.68 -3.68
CA GLU A 277 -15.92 16.49 -2.84
C GLU A 277 -14.67 16.27 -1.98
N ILE A 278 -14.81 15.40 -0.99
CA ILE A 278 -13.69 14.83 -0.23
C ILE A 278 -13.60 13.35 -0.62
N VAL A 279 -12.44 12.94 -1.13
CA VAL A 279 -12.22 11.57 -1.60
C VAL A 279 -11.36 10.82 -0.59
N MET A 280 -11.81 9.66 -0.14
CA MET A 280 -10.96 8.70 0.59
C MET A 280 -10.34 7.72 -0.40
N GLY A 281 -9.01 7.65 -0.40
CA GLY A 281 -8.21 6.89 -1.35
C GLY A 281 -7.46 7.79 -2.33
N GLY A 282 -7.10 7.24 -3.49
CA GLY A 282 -6.42 7.95 -4.56
C GLY A 282 -7.33 8.34 -5.72
N PRO A 283 -6.79 9.04 -6.74
CA PRO A 283 -7.57 9.52 -7.88
C PRO A 283 -8.29 8.42 -8.68
N PHE A 284 -7.80 7.18 -8.70
CA PHE A 284 -8.39 6.12 -9.52
C PHE A 284 -9.36 5.22 -8.78
N THR A 285 -9.10 4.94 -7.50
CA THR A 285 -9.88 3.98 -6.70
C THR A 285 -10.61 4.61 -5.53
N GLY A 286 -10.47 5.92 -5.33
CA GLY A 286 -11.09 6.64 -4.24
C GLY A 286 -12.60 6.84 -4.42
N HIS A 287 -13.28 7.05 -3.30
CA HIS A 287 -14.72 7.32 -3.23
C HIS A 287 -15.01 8.53 -2.34
N ALA A 288 -16.15 9.16 -2.56
CA ALA A 288 -16.55 10.33 -1.79
C ALA A 288 -16.90 9.97 -0.35
N VAL A 289 -16.46 10.79 0.60
CA VAL A 289 -16.70 10.65 2.03
C VAL A 289 -17.04 12.00 2.67
N SER A 290 -17.50 11.96 3.91
CA SER A 290 -17.78 13.14 4.72
C SER A 290 -16.66 13.42 5.74
N LEU A 291 -16.69 14.61 6.35
CA LEU A 291 -15.70 15.03 7.35
C LEU A 291 -15.67 14.14 8.60
N ASP A 292 -16.81 13.59 9.00
CA ASP A 292 -16.96 12.72 10.16
C ASP A 292 -16.56 11.25 9.89
N THR A 293 -16.26 10.91 8.63
CA THR A 293 -15.83 9.55 8.28
C THR A 293 -14.52 9.22 9.00
N PRO A 294 -14.42 8.11 9.76
CA PRO A 294 -13.17 7.70 10.41
C PRO A 294 -12.22 7.03 9.42
N ILE A 295 -10.91 7.23 9.61
CA ILE A 295 -9.91 6.43 8.89
C ILE A 295 -9.83 5.00 9.45
N THR A 296 -9.44 4.08 8.57
CA THR A 296 -9.29 2.65 8.89
C THR A 296 -7.91 2.14 8.43
N LYS A 297 -7.61 0.87 8.69
CA LYS A 297 -6.38 0.19 8.20
C LYS A 297 -6.19 0.25 6.68
N THR A 298 -7.24 0.49 5.92
CA THR A 298 -7.22 0.53 4.45
C THR A 298 -7.24 1.94 3.89
N SER A 299 -7.28 2.98 4.72
CA SER A 299 -7.26 4.38 4.29
C SER A 299 -5.87 4.76 3.79
N GLY A 300 -5.72 5.06 2.49
CA GLY A 300 -4.45 5.46 1.88
C GLY A 300 -4.31 6.97 1.60
N GLY A 301 -5.42 7.69 1.50
CA GLY A 301 -5.37 9.12 1.23
C GLY A 301 -6.69 9.84 1.45
N ILE A 302 -6.61 11.16 1.56
CA ILE A 302 -7.73 12.09 1.64
C ILE A 302 -7.45 13.21 0.63
N ILE A 303 -8.34 13.42 -0.33
CA ILE A 303 -8.17 14.45 -1.37
C ILE A 303 -9.41 15.35 -1.40
N VAL A 304 -9.21 16.64 -1.13
CA VAL A 304 -10.27 17.65 -1.26
C VAL A 304 -10.22 18.24 -2.66
N THR A 305 -11.31 18.22 -3.41
CA THR A 305 -11.32 18.74 -4.79
C THR A 305 -11.89 20.15 -4.88
N GLU A 306 -11.56 20.85 -5.96
CA GLU A 306 -12.35 22.00 -6.41
C GLU A 306 -13.79 21.59 -6.78
N PRO A 307 -14.73 22.56 -6.81
CA PRO A 307 -16.06 22.35 -7.36
C PRO A 307 -16.01 21.81 -8.78
N PHE A 308 -16.95 20.91 -9.07
CA PHE A 308 -17.12 20.35 -10.42
C PHE A 308 -17.64 21.41 -11.38
N GLU A 309 -17.25 21.29 -12.65
CA GLU A 309 -17.90 22.04 -13.72
C GLU A 309 -19.29 21.48 -14.02
N ASP A 310 -20.18 22.33 -14.52
CA ASP A 310 -21.53 21.94 -14.91
C ASP A 310 -21.57 21.60 -16.40
N LEU A 311 -21.92 20.35 -16.73
CA LEU A 311 -22.09 19.89 -18.12
C LEU A 311 -23.49 20.19 -18.68
N ASN A 312 -24.33 20.89 -17.94
CA ASN A 312 -25.64 21.42 -18.35
C ASN A 312 -26.58 20.35 -18.92
N GLY A 313 -26.60 19.17 -18.29
CA GLY A 313 -27.42 18.03 -18.72
C GLY A 313 -26.91 17.35 -19.99
N ALA A 314 -25.64 17.54 -20.38
CA ALA A 314 -25.08 16.87 -21.55
C ALA A 314 -25.14 15.35 -21.43
N LYS A 315 -25.31 14.68 -22.58
CA LYS A 315 -25.39 13.22 -22.64
C LYS A 315 -24.02 12.60 -22.50
N ILE A 316 -23.85 11.77 -21.46
CA ILE A 316 -22.57 11.13 -21.14
C ILE A 316 -22.67 9.61 -21.21
N GLY A 317 -21.63 9.00 -21.76
CA GLY A 317 -21.40 7.56 -21.70
C GLY A 317 -20.37 7.20 -20.65
N LEU A 318 -20.57 6.10 -19.92
CA LEU A 318 -19.65 5.62 -18.88
C LEU A 318 -18.83 4.44 -19.40
N LEU A 319 -17.51 4.61 -19.50
CA LEU A 319 -16.58 3.52 -19.80
C LEU A 319 -16.02 2.93 -18.51
N LEU A 320 -16.62 1.82 -18.08
CA LEU A 320 -16.25 1.08 -16.89
C LEU A 320 -14.94 0.33 -17.10
N CYS A 321 -14.08 0.31 -16.09
CA CYS A 321 -12.79 -0.35 -16.15
C CYS A 321 -12.46 -1.07 -14.84
N ALA A 322 -11.95 -2.29 -14.96
CA ALA A 322 -11.40 -3.07 -13.85
C ALA A 322 -10.26 -2.36 -13.11
N CYS A 323 -9.60 -1.39 -13.74
CA CYS A 323 -8.51 -0.64 -13.15
C CYS A 323 -8.98 0.53 -12.27
N GLY A 324 -10.27 0.84 -12.16
CA GLY A 324 -10.70 1.94 -11.27
C GLY A 324 -12.18 2.30 -11.41
N GLY A 325 -12.60 2.70 -12.61
CA GLY A 325 -13.97 3.17 -12.87
C GLY A 325 -15.02 2.08 -12.77
N ASN A 326 -15.54 1.86 -11.57
CA ASN A 326 -16.73 1.03 -11.32
C ASN A 326 -18.02 1.82 -11.56
N VAL A 327 -19.18 1.14 -11.59
CA VAL A 327 -20.46 1.79 -11.91
C VAL A 327 -20.80 2.89 -10.90
N GLU A 328 -20.74 2.57 -9.62
CA GLU A 328 -21.11 3.47 -8.52
C GLU A 328 -20.34 4.79 -8.58
N ARG A 329 -19.00 4.73 -8.70
CA ARG A 329 -18.15 5.91 -8.77
C ARG A 329 -18.39 6.73 -10.03
N MET A 330 -18.61 6.06 -11.16
CA MET A 330 -18.77 6.73 -12.45
C MET A 330 -20.14 7.43 -12.55
N GLU A 331 -21.19 6.84 -11.97
CA GLU A 331 -22.51 7.47 -11.84
C GLU A 331 -22.49 8.64 -10.86
N ASP A 332 -21.84 8.48 -9.71
CA ASP A 332 -21.64 9.56 -8.73
C ASP A 332 -20.94 10.77 -9.37
N LEU A 333 -19.88 10.54 -10.14
CA LEU A 333 -19.20 11.59 -10.88
C LEU A 333 -20.09 12.23 -11.95
N ALA A 334 -20.78 11.43 -12.77
CA ALA A 334 -21.69 11.97 -13.79
C ALA A 334 -22.77 12.88 -13.17
N LYS A 335 -23.31 12.50 -12.01
CA LYS A 335 -24.23 13.33 -11.23
C LYS A 335 -23.59 14.63 -10.76
N LYS A 336 -22.35 14.59 -10.24
CA LYS A 336 -21.60 15.78 -9.79
C LYS A 336 -21.27 16.75 -10.92
N TYR A 337 -21.08 16.23 -12.13
CA TYR A 337 -20.93 17.02 -13.35
C TYR A 337 -22.27 17.49 -13.96
N ASN A 338 -23.42 17.19 -13.35
CA ASN A 338 -24.76 17.46 -13.90
C ASN A 338 -24.93 16.93 -15.35
N ALA A 339 -24.61 15.66 -15.55
CA ALA A 339 -24.71 14.99 -16.84
C ALA A 339 -25.81 13.92 -16.86
N GLU A 340 -26.42 13.72 -18.03
CA GLU A 340 -27.40 12.64 -18.27
C GLU A 340 -26.66 11.39 -18.73
N VAL A 341 -26.65 10.33 -17.90
CA VAL A 341 -26.04 9.05 -18.29
C VAL A 341 -26.95 8.33 -19.27
N VAL A 342 -26.47 8.09 -20.50
CA VAL A 342 -27.26 7.48 -21.58
C VAL A 342 -26.68 6.17 -22.11
N SER A 343 -25.46 5.81 -21.73
CA SER A 343 -24.80 4.59 -22.21
C SER A 343 -23.74 4.08 -21.25
N TYR A 344 -23.64 2.75 -21.14
CA TYR A 344 -22.64 2.05 -20.35
C TYR A 344 -21.87 1.09 -21.24
N GLN A 345 -20.55 1.11 -21.14
CA GLN A 345 -19.70 0.15 -21.81
C GLN A 345 -18.63 -0.34 -20.82
N ALA A 346 -18.38 -1.64 -20.80
CA ALA A 346 -17.17 -2.17 -20.15
C ALA A 346 -15.97 -2.08 -21.10
N CYS A 347 -14.81 -1.76 -20.55
CA CYS A 347 -13.50 -1.84 -21.20
C CYS A 347 -13.34 -3.18 -21.93
N LYS A 348 -12.76 -3.17 -23.14
CA LYS A 348 -12.53 -4.38 -23.95
C LYS A 348 -11.80 -5.52 -23.21
N GLN A 349 -10.93 -5.21 -22.25
CA GLN A 349 -10.20 -6.20 -21.44
C GLN A 349 -10.83 -6.51 -20.09
N ALA A 350 -11.94 -5.87 -19.73
CA ALA A 350 -12.60 -6.14 -18.47
C ALA A 350 -13.42 -7.43 -18.60
N GLN A 351 -13.09 -8.41 -17.77
CA GLN A 351 -13.88 -9.62 -17.56
C GLN A 351 -14.61 -9.52 -16.23
N ASP A 352 -15.86 -9.98 -16.19
CA ASP A 352 -16.58 -10.15 -14.93
C ASP A 352 -16.08 -11.41 -14.22
N VAL A 353 -15.56 -11.24 -13.01
CA VAL A 353 -15.19 -12.31 -12.11
C VAL A 353 -16.04 -12.18 -10.85
N LYS A 354 -17.16 -12.91 -10.82
CA LYS A 354 -18.09 -12.96 -9.67
C LYS A 354 -18.63 -11.58 -9.26
N GLY A 355 -19.02 -10.76 -10.24
CA GLY A 355 -19.55 -9.41 -10.05
C GLY A 355 -18.48 -8.32 -9.93
N THR A 356 -17.19 -8.67 -10.02
CA THR A 356 -16.08 -7.70 -10.01
C THR A 356 -15.36 -7.72 -11.35
N LEU A 357 -15.20 -6.55 -11.96
CA LEU A 357 -14.42 -6.44 -13.19
C LEU A 357 -12.93 -6.65 -12.90
N LYS A 358 -12.30 -7.55 -13.66
CA LYS A 358 -10.85 -7.81 -13.65
C LYS A 358 -10.29 -7.62 -15.04
N CYS A 359 -9.14 -6.95 -15.16
CA CYS A 359 -8.52 -6.68 -16.45
C CYS A 359 -7.70 -7.89 -16.92
N GLU A 360 -7.80 -8.29 -18.18
CA GLU A 360 -6.97 -9.37 -18.74
C GLU A 360 -5.48 -9.04 -18.71
N ASN A 361 -5.09 -7.79 -19.00
CA ASN A 361 -3.69 -7.38 -19.02
C ASN A 361 -3.55 -5.94 -18.46
N PRO A 362 -3.53 -5.78 -17.11
CA PRO A 362 -3.52 -4.47 -16.46
C PRO A 362 -2.38 -3.58 -16.98
N GLY A 363 -2.72 -2.38 -17.47
CA GLY A 363 -1.76 -1.42 -18.03
C GLY A 363 -1.39 -1.61 -19.51
N ASN A 364 -1.90 -2.65 -20.19
CA ASN A 364 -1.63 -2.93 -21.61
C ASN A 364 -2.92 -3.14 -22.40
N CYS A 365 -3.48 -2.05 -22.93
CA CYS A 365 -4.77 -1.99 -23.60
C CYS A 365 -4.69 -2.31 -25.11
N PRO A 366 -5.59 -3.14 -25.67
CA PRO A 366 -5.60 -3.52 -27.09
C PRO A 366 -6.46 -2.56 -27.95
N GLY A 367 -6.90 -1.43 -27.38
CA GLY A 367 -7.72 -0.42 -28.05
C GLY A 367 -9.19 -0.40 -27.62
N GLN A 368 -9.78 0.81 -27.60
CA GLN A 368 -11.19 1.05 -27.23
C GLN A 368 -12.04 1.65 -28.37
N ALA A 369 -11.56 1.60 -29.62
CA ALA A 369 -12.24 2.23 -30.76
C ALA A 369 -13.70 1.76 -30.94
N GLN A 370 -13.96 0.45 -30.79
CA GLN A 370 -15.31 -0.11 -30.86
C GLN A 370 -16.23 0.47 -29.77
N LYS A 371 -15.72 0.67 -28.56
CA LYS A 371 -16.50 1.25 -27.45
C LYS A 371 -16.83 2.72 -27.72
N CYS A 372 -15.86 3.48 -28.25
CA CYS A 372 -16.08 4.87 -28.67
C CYS A 372 -17.14 4.98 -29.77
N LEU A 373 -17.14 4.06 -30.74
CA LEU A 373 -18.17 4.02 -31.79
C LEU A 373 -19.57 3.73 -31.22
N ASN A 374 -19.67 2.86 -30.22
CA ASN A 374 -20.94 2.57 -29.55
C ASN A 374 -21.46 3.82 -28.84
N PHE A 375 -20.64 4.51 -28.04
CA PHE A 375 -21.04 5.78 -27.40
C PHE A 375 -21.52 6.82 -28.43
N LYS A 376 -20.86 6.93 -29.58
CA LYS A 376 -21.31 7.84 -30.64
C LYS A 376 -22.69 7.45 -31.19
N LYS A 377 -22.93 6.16 -31.40
CA LYS A 377 -24.23 5.62 -31.87
C LYS A 377 -25.33 5.83 -30.83
N ASP A 378 -25.00 5.72 -29.55
CA ASP A 378 -25.93 5.92 -28.43
C ASP A 378 -26.25 7.41 -28.19
N GLY A 379 -25.67 8.32 -28.99
CA GLY A 379 -25.96 9.74 -28.92
C GLY A 379 -25.20 10.48 -27.81
N CYS A 380 -24.11 9.92 -27.28
CA CYS A 380 -23.27 10.60 -26.29
C CYS A 380 -22.58 11.83 -26.90
N GLU A 381 -22.44 12.87 -26.08
CA GLU A 381 -21.61 14.05 -26.33
C GLU A 381 -20.27 13.92 -25.59
N TYR A 382 -20.31 13.36 -24.39
CA TYR A 382 -19.16 13.09 -23.54
C TYR A 382 -18.99 11.59 -23.27
N ILE A 383 -17.76 11.19 -22.98
CA ILE A 383 -17.45 9.91 -22.35
C ILE A 383 -16.73 10.20 -21.04
N LEU A 384 -17.26 9.70 -19.93
CA LEU A 384 -16.52 9.59 -18.67
C LEU A 384 -15.75 8.28 -18.67
N ILE A 385 -14.43 8.36 -18.48
CA ILE A 385 -13.54 7.19 -18.44
C ILE A 385 -12.86 7.08 -17.07
N GLY A 386 -12.78 5.86 -16.53
CA GLY A 386 -12.06 5.54 -15.29
C GLY A 386 -11.00 4.46 -15.50
N ASN A 387 -10.33 4.52 -16.64
CA ASN A 387 -9.46 3.48 -17.16
C ASN A 387 -7.98 3.74 -16.87
N CYS A 388 -7.12 2.75 -17.12
CA CYS A 388 -5.68 2.91 -16.92
C CYS A 388 -5.03 3.86 -17.94
N SER A 389 -3.80 4.32 -17.67
CA SER A 389 -3.09 5.29 -18.51
C SER A 389 -3.01 4.89 -19.99
N ASP A 390 -2.75 3.61 -20.26
CA ASP A 390 -2.70 3.10 -21.62
C ASP A 390 -4.07 3.02 -22.28
N CYS A 391 -5.10 2.63 -21.53
CA CYS A 391 -6.46 2.61 -22.04
C CYS A 391 -6.95 4.04 -22.36
N THR A 392 -6.61 5.02 -21.52
CA THR A 392 -6.87 6.45 -21.76
C THR A 392 -6.25 6.90 -23.08
N ASN A 393 -4.99 6.55 -23.32
CA ASN A 393 -4.31 6.83 -24.59
C ASN A 393 -5.06 6.23 -25.80
N THR A 394 -5.57 4.99 -25.69
CA THR A 394 -6.36 4.39 -26.77
C THR A 394 -7.72 5.04 -27.00
N VAL A 395 -8.39 5.51 -25.93
CA VAL A 395 -9.64 6.27 -26.03
C VAL A 395 -9.37 7.60 -26.73
N MET A 396 -8.34 8.34 -26.30
CA MET A 396 -7.97 9.62 -26.88
C MET A 396 -7.53 9.52 -28.35
N GLY A 397 -7.01 8.37 -28.79
CA GLY A 397 -6.74 8.11 -30.21
C GLY A 397 -7.99 7.96 -31.10
N SER A 398 -9.17 7.78 -30.50
CA SER A 398 -10.43 7.43 -31.20
C SER A 398 -11.58 8.40 -30.93
N ALA A 399 -11.91 8.68 -29.66
CA ALA A 399 -13.08 9.46 -29.25
C ALA A 399 -13.12 10.88 -29.84
N PRO A 400 -12.04 11.69 -29.82
CA PRO A 400 -12.06 13.03 -30.42
C PRO A 400 -12.36 13.03 -31.92
N LYS A 401 -11.88 12.02 -32.66
CA LYS A 401 -12.14 11.87 -34.10
C LYS A 401 -13.62 11.57 -34.42
N LEU A 402 -14.36 11.08 -33.43
CA LEU A 402 -15.81 10.84 -33.50
C LEU A 402 -16.63 12.02 -32.98
N GLY A 403 -15.96 13.13 -32.61
CA GLY A 403 -16.59 14.30 -31.99
C GLY A 403 -17.09 14.05 -30.56
N LEU A 404 -16.53 13.05 -29.86
CA LEU A 404 -16.82 12.79 -28.45
C LEU A 404 -15.80 13.51 -27.58
N LYS A 405 -16.29 14.28 -26.60
CA LYS A 405 -15.45 14.88 -25.55
C LYS A 405 -15.15 13.83 -24.48
N VAL A 406 -13.99 13.93 -23.85
CA VAL A 406 -13.52 12.93 -22.87
C VAL A 406 -13.25 13.61 -21.55
N ILE A 407 -13.88 13.09 -20.50
CA ILE A 407 -13.59 13.40 -19.10
C ILE A 407 -13.03 12.13 -18.48
N HIS A 408 -11.95 12.26 -17.74
CA HIS A 408 -11.37 11.19 -16.95
C HIS A 408 -11.75 11.37 -15.49
N GLN A 409 -12.02 10.29 -14.76
CA GLN A 409 -12.42 10.36 -13.33
C GLN A 409 -11.41 11.10 -12.43
N THR A 410 -10.15 11.17 -12.87
CA THR A 410 -9.06 11.85 -12.16
C THR A 410 -8.98 13.35 -12.48
N ASP A 411 -9.71 13.84 -13.48
CA ASP A 411 -9.53 15.19 -14.01
C ASP A 411 -9.77 16.27 -12.96
N ASN A 412 -10.84 16.14 -12.16
CA ASN A 412 -11.14 17.14 -11.14
C ASN A 412 -10.04 17.21 -10.06
N ILE A 413 -9.51 16.06 -9.66
CA ILE A 413 -8.39 15.98 -8.73
C ILE A 413 -7.12 16.57 -9.36
N PHE A 414 -6.80 16.19 -10.60
CA PHE A 414 -5.59 16.68 -11.28
C PHE A 414 -5.65 18.19 -11.47
N LYS A 415 -6.79 18.74 -11.88
CA LYS A 415 -7.03 20.18 -11.95
C LYS A 415 -6.78 20.85 -10.60
N THR A 416 -7.38 20.33 -9.52
CA THR A 416 -7.18 20.85 -8.15
C THR A 416 -5.70 20.88 -7.75
N MET A 417 -4.96 19.84 -8.15
CA MET A 417 -3.53 19.71 -7.87
C MET A 417 -2.64 20.51 -8.82
N GLY A 418 -3.18 21.15 -9.87
CA GLY A 418 -2.39 21.79 -10.91
C GLY A 418 -1.59 20.80 -11.78
N MET A 419 -2.07 19.56 -11.89
CA MET A 419 -1.48 18.50 -12.69
C MET A 419 -2.13 18.43 -14.07
N GLU A 420 -1.34 18.07 -15.08
CA GLU A 420 -1.84 17.85 -16.44
C GLU A 420 -2.84 16.69 -16.48
N PRO A 421 -3.97 16.85 -17.19
CA PRO A 421 -4.96 15.79 -17.33
C PRO A 421 -4.37 14.56 -18.04
N MET A 422 -4.77 13.37 -17.60
CA MET A 422 -4.35 12.13 -18.25
C MET A 422 -5.05 12.00 -19.60
N ARG A 423 -4.30 12.14 -20.70
CA ARG A 423 -4.84 12.03 -22.07
C ARG A 423 -4.03 11.09 -22.94
N TYR A 424 -2.72 11.29 -22.97
CA TYR A 424 -1.80 10.50 -23.79
C TYR A 424 -0.69 9.92 -22.94
N LEU A 425 -0.14 8.79 -23.39
CA LEU A 425 1.08 8.27 -22.78
C LEU A 425 2.26 9.16 -23.16
N THR A 426 2.76 9.91 -22.18
CA THR A 426 3.97 10.73 -22.31
C THR A 426 5.21 10.02 -21.74
N LYS A 427 5.00 8.91 -21.04
CA LYS A 427 6.05 8.09 -20.42
C LYS A 427 6.21 6.77 -21.15
N SER A 428 7.45 6.28 -21.20
CA SER A 428 7.77 4.97 -21.77
C SER A 428 7.14 3.86 -20.94
N LYS A 429 6.66 2.82 -21.63
CA LYS A 429 6.27 1.54 -21.01
C LYS A 429 7.46 0.67 -20.64
N LYS A 430 8.61 0.92 -21.27
CA LYS A 430 9.86 0.22 -20.99
C LYS A 430 10.70 1.05 -20.05
N VAL A 431 11.26 0.40 -19.05
CA VAL A 431 12.26 0.94 -18.15
C VAL A 431 13.54 0.16 -18.38
N GLU A 432 14.66 0.88 -18.41
CA GLU A 432 15.97 0.23 -18.37
C GLU A 432 16.20 -0.22 -16.93
N GLU A 433 16.28 -1.53 -16.73
CA GLU A 433 16.66 -2.08 -15.44
C GLU A 433 18.11 -1.68 -15.13
N GLU A 434 18.37 -1.41 -13.86
CA GLU A 434 19.74 -1.25 -13.42
C GLU A 434 20.42 -2.63 -13.35
N PRO A 435 21.74 -2.70 -13.61
CA PRO A 435 22.46 -3.96 -13.44
C PRO A 435 22.24 -4.47 -12.02
N GLU A 436 21.93 -5.78 -11.89
CA GLU A 436 21.82 -6.42 -10.58
C GLU A 436 23.07 -6.06 -9.78
N VAL A 437 22.87 -5.55 -8.57
CA VAL A 437 23.96 -5.42 -7.60
C VAL A 437 24.35 -6.84 -7.25
N SER A 438 25.25 -7.43 -8.03
CA SER A 438 25.82 -8.73 -7.73
C SER A 438 26.34 -8.66 -6.31
N ALA A 439 26.00 -9.65 -5.49
CA ALA A 439 26.57 -9.86 -4.16
C ALA A 439 28.09 -10.19 -4.21
N GLU A 440 28.81 -9.66 -5.19
CA GLU A 440 30.25 -9.40 -5.13
C GLU A 440 30.45 -8.02 -4.49
N ALA A 441 29.82 -7.80 -3.33
CA ALA A 441 30.25 -6.74 -2.45
C ALA A 441 31.62 -7.17 -1.92
N GLN A 442 32.64 -6.57 -2.53
CA GLN A 442 33.95 -6.30 -1.95
C GLN A 442 33.93 -6.49 -0.43
N VAL A 443 34.56 -7.57 0.03
CA VAL A 443 35.22 -7.56 1.33
C VAL A 443 36.28 -6.46 1.21
N GLN A 444 35.92 -5.22 1.51
CA GLN A 444 36.94 -4.23 1.86
C GLN A 444 37.60 -4.79 3.12
N PRO A 445 38.94 -4.95 3.12
CA PRO A 445 39.63 -5.34 4.33
C PRO A 445 39.30 -4.28 5.37
N GLU A 446 38.85 -4.73 6.54
CA GLU A 446 38.77 -3.86 7.71
C GLU A 446 40.08 -3.07 7.80
N THR A 447 39.93 -1.75 7.93
CA THR A 447 41.03 -0.84 8.19
C THR A 447 41.93 -1.44 9.26
N SER A 448 43.18 -1.64 8.88
CA SER A 448 44.30 -2.08 9.71
C SER A 448 44.15 -1.67 11.18
N THR A 449 43.75 -2.61 12.03
CA THR A 449 44.25 -2.64 13.40
C THR A 449 45.66 -3.23 13.30
N GLU A 450 46.63 -2.47 13.80
CA GLU A 450 48.01 -2.93 13.95
C GLU A 450 48.01 -4.31 14.60
N ALA A 451 48.61 -5.29 13.92
CA ALA A 451 48.90 -6.58 14.52
C ALA A 451 49.82 -6.34 15.73
N LYS A 452 49.28 -6.47 16.94
CA LYS A 452 50.08 -6.74 18.12
C LYS A 452 50.22 -8.26 18.23
N ASP A 453 51.42 -8.74 17.91
CA ASP A 453 51.83 -10.10 18.26
C ASP A 453 51.78 -10.23 19.79
N TYR A 454 50.96 -11.16 20.27
CA TYR A 454 50.94 -11.55 21.67
C TYR A 454 51.48 -12.98 21.78
N GLU A 455 52.73 -13.11 22.22
CA GLU A 455 53.39 -14.38 22.55
C GLU A 455 52.92 -14.88 23.93
N TYR A 456 51.90 -15.74 23.99
CA TYR A 456 51.50 -16.37 25.27
C TYR A 456 51.23 -17.88 25.17
N LEU A 457 51.76 -18.54 24.15
CA LEU A 457 51.55 -19.97 23.95
C LEU A 457 52.89 -20.69 23.89
N THR A 458 53.22 -21.41 24.97
CA THR A 458 54.43 -22.26 25.02
C THR A 458 54.01 -23.72 25.06
N VAL A 459 54.46 -24.48 24.06
CA VAL A 459 54.29 -25.93 24.01
C VAL A 459 55.45 -26.56 24.75
N LEU A 460 55.17 -27.32 25.81
CA LEU A 460 56.21 -28.03 26.56
C LEU A 460 56.58 -29.33 25.84
N SER A 461 57.81 -29.81 26.03
CA SER A 461 58.39 -30.96 25.32
C SER A 461 57.64 -32.29 25.51
N ASP A 462 56.68 -32.31 26.44
CA ASP A 462 56.06 -33.52 26.97
C ASP A 462 54.60 -33.65 26.51
N GLY A 463 54.10 -32.72 25.67
CA GLY A 463 52.74 -32.72 25.12
C GLY A 463 51.73 -31.85 25.87
N ASP A 464 52.13 -31.24 26.98
CA ASP A 464 51.31 -30.29 27.75
C ASP A 464 51.40 -28.86 27.15
N ILE A 465 50.28 -28.14 27.20
CA ILE A 465 50.19 -26.73 26.76
C ILE A 465 50.04 -25.83 28.00
N MET A 466 50.90 -24.83 28.11
CA MET A 466 50.81 -23.77 29.13
C MET A 466 50.40 -22.45 28.47
N ILE A 467 49.34 -21.84 29.01
CA ILE A 467 48.85 -20.53 28.57
C ILE A 467 48.89 -19.57 29.76
N SER A 468 49.73 -18.54 29.67
CA SER A 468 49.85 -17.49 30.69
C SER A 468 48.96 -16.30 30.36
N ILE A 469 48.15 -15.87 31.33
CA ILE A 469 47.24 -14.72 31.20
C ILE A 469 47.59 -13.67 32.25
N GLU A 470 47.74 -12.42 31.82
CA GLU A 470 48.31 -11.31 32.62
C GLU A 470 47.53 -10.94 33.91
N SER A 471 46.34 -11.50 34.17
CA SER A 471 45.50 -11.15 35.33
C SER A 471 45.03 -12.33 36.19
N GLY A 472 45.60 -13.53 36.05
CA GLY A 472 45.17 -14.70 36.83
C GLY A 472 46.09 -15.92 36.72
N SER A 473 45.74 -16.98 37.45
CA SER A 473 46.53 -18.22 37.54
C SER A 473 46.64 -18.94 36.18
N ASP A 474 47.84 -19.41 35.86
CA ASP A 474 48.15 -20.11 34.60
C ASP A 474 47.25 -21.35 34.39
N ILE A 475 46.87 -21.58 33.13
CA ILE A 475 46.06 -22.74 32.73
C ILE A 475 46.99 -23.81 32.16
N HIS A 476 47.01 -24.97 32.81
CA HIS A 476 47.65 -26.19 32.30
C HIS A 476 46.62 -27.11 31.69
N ILE A 477 46.87 -27.52 30.44
CA ILE A 477 46.06 -28.50 29.73
C ILE A 477 46.94 -29.68 29.38
N SER A 478 46.65 -30.83 29.99
CA SER A 478 47.24 -32.11 29.62
C SER A 478 46.40 -32.80 28.57
N ILE A 479 47.05 -33.20 27.48
CA ILE A 479 46.41 -33.89 26.37
C ILE A 479 46.79 -35.38 26.53
N GLU A 480 45.87 -36.19 27.07
CA GLU A 480 45.98 -37.67 27.07
C GLU A 480 45.73 -38.27 25.68
#